data_AF-A0A2M7RJS1-F1
#
_entry.id   AF-A0A2M7RJS1-F1
#
_cell.length_a   1.000
_cell.length_b   1.000
_cell.length_c   1.000
_cell.angle_alpha   90.00
_cell.angle_beta   90.00
_cell.angle_gamma   90.00
#
_symmetry.space_group_name_H-M   'P 1'
#
loop_
_entity.id
_entity.type
_entity.pdbx_description
1 polymer ?
#
loop_
_entity_poly.entity_id
_entity_poly.type
_entity_poly.pdbx_seq_one_letter_code
_entity_poly.pdbx_strand_id
1 'polypeptide(L)'
;MKNFKKKTTTINGFINKNILIKNSAAFLSIKAGRKKGTVDIAVSGLAVAFNGGGDVKEKDPEFKESYQAAKEIVKRGGIVISGGRNTGIMEAVSRGGGKYGLGINFPEQVKQGKASVYGHKLVTDPITRMIILTSCFPYVVVYCGAVGTLHEFMNGIIALKNHNLYGLPAPKILVHAFWKETINHLAKRGILDKGYLKQLHFFQSSLNVVKLLSK
;
A
#
# COMPACT_ATOMS: atom_id res chain seq x y z
N MET A 1 2.23 22.22 12.26
CA MET A 1 2.26 21.27 11.12
C MET A 1 3.68 20.75 10.98
N LYS A 2 3.92 19.43 11.10
CA LYS A 2 5.26 18.86 10.79
C LYS A 2 5.49 19.02 9.27
N ASN A 3 6.52 19.76 8.88
CA ASN A 3 6.92 19.90 7.47
C ASN A 3 7.46 18.55 6.97
N PHE A 4 6.60 17.72 6.38
CA PHE A 4 7.02 16.51 5.70
C PHE A 4 7.81 16.90 4.44
N LYS A 5 9.14 16.80 4.49
CA LYS A 5 10.01 17.03 3.33
C LYS A 5 9.55 16.13 2.18
N LYS A 6 9.30 16.72 1.02
CA LYS A 6 8.91 16.02 -0.21
C LYS A 6 10.07 15.12 -0.64
N LYS A 7 9.89 13.80 -0.51
CA LYS A 7 10.86 12.81 -1.01
C LYS A 7 10.35 12.28 -2.35
N THR A 8 11.21 12.31 -3.36
CA THR A 8 10.95 11.73 -4.67
C THR A 8 11.73 10.44 -4.78
N THR A 9 11.07 9.38 -5.24
CA THR A 9 11.66 8.08 -5.54
C THR A 9 11.40 7.79 -7.01
N THR A 10 12.46 7.37 -7.71
CA THR A 10 12.39 6.99 -9.13
C THR A 10 12.54 5.48 -9.23
N ILE A 11 11.63 4.83 -9.94
CA ILE A 11 11.66 3.38 -10.20
C ILE A 11 11.60 3.11 -11.71
N ASN A 12 12.08 1.95 -12.15
CA ASN A 12 11.84 1.50 -13.52
C ASN A 12 10.36 1.12 -13.68
N GLY A 13 9.77 1.46 -14.82
CA GLY A 13 8.36 1.16 -15.10
C GLY A 13 7.70 2.14 -16.06
N PHE A 14 6.40 1.95 -16.27
CA PHE A 14 5.59 2.83 -17.11
C PHE A 14 4.21 3.04 -16.49
N ILE A 15 3.65 4.23 -16.66
CA ILE A 15 2.30 4.55 -16.25
C ILE A 15 1.48 5.01 -17.44
N ASN A 16 0.18 4.69 -17.45
CA ASN A 16 -0.71 5.12 -18.52
C ASN A 16 -1.04 6.63 -18.48
N LYS A 17 -0.92 7.26 -17.30
CA LYS A 17 -1.15 8.69 -17.10
C LYS A 17 -0.50 9.19 -15.82
N ASN A 18 -0.30 10.50 -15.74
CA ASN A 18 0.14 11.16 -14.52
C ASN A 18 -0.99 11.21 -13.48
N ILE A 19 -0.63 11.10 -12.20
CA ILE A 19 -1.54 11.25 -11.06
C ILE A 19 -1.05 12.38 -10.17
N LEU A 20 -1.99 13.20 -9.72
CA LEU A 20 -1.78 14.20 -8.68
C LEU A 20 -2.96 14.17 -7.72
N ILE A 21 -2.70 13.86 -6.45
CA ILE A 21 -3.66 13.92 -5.35
C ILE A 21 -3.04 14.82 -4.27
N LYS A 22 -3.76 15.87 -3.86
CA LYS A 22 -3.28 16.79 -2.83
C LYS A 22 -4.42 17.31 -1.97
N ASN A 23 -4.12 17.60 -0.71
CA ASN A 23 -4.96 18.35 0.21
C ASN A 23 -4.08 19.24 1.10
N SER A 24 -4.63 19.82 2.16
CA SER A 24 -3.88 20.70 3.08
C SER A 24 -2.79 19.99 3.90
N ALA A 25 -2.84 18.66 4.02
CA ALA A 25 -1.96 17.86 4.88
C ALA A 25 -1.10 16.82 4.14
N ALA A 26 -1.48 16.40 2.93
CA ALA A 26 -0.78 15.38 2.17
C ALA A 26 -0.73 15.67 0.66
N PHE A 27 0.30 15.13 0.02
CA PHE A 27 0.58 15.25 -1.40
C PHE A 27 1.09 13.92 -1.95
N LEU A 28 0.56 13.52 -3.10
CA LEU A 28 1.02 12.39 -3.91
C LEU A 28 1.06 12.80 -5.38
N SER A 29 2.22 12.62 -6.01
CA SER A 29 2.40 12.76 -7.45
C SER A 29 3.08 11.51 -8.00
N ILE A 30 2.51 10.91 -9.05
CA ILE A 30 3.12 9.81 -9.80
C ILE A 30 3.17 10.24 -11.27
N LYS A 31 4.37 10.32 -11.84
CA LYS A 31 4.59 10.83 -13.19
C LYS A 31 5.59 9.97 -13.94
N ALA A 32 5.53 10.01 -15.27
CA ALA A 32 6.65 9.51 -16.07
C ALA A 32 7.94 10.25 -15.63
N GLY A 33 9.00 9.48 -15.39
CA GLY A 33 10.27 10.00 -14.94
C GLY A 33 11.05 10.67 -16.07
N ARG A 34 12.08 11.44 -15.70
CA ARG A 34 12.93 12.14 -16.69
C ARG A 34 13.63 11.19 -17.65
N LYS A 35 14.03 10.01 -17.17
CA LYS A 35 14.61 8.94 -18.00
C LYS A 35 13.49 8.08 -18.57
N LYS A 36 13.54 7.80 -19.87
CA LYS A 36 12.57 6.90 -20.53
C LYS A 36 12.52 5.54 -19.80
N GLY A 37 11.31 5.03 -19.56
CA GLY A 37 11.10 3.77 -18.84
C GLY A 37 11.25 3.89 -17.32
N THR A 38 11.13 5.10 -16.77
CA THR A 38 11.08 5.32 -15.32
C THR A 38 9.82 6.03 -14.88
N VAL A 39 9.49 5.91 -13.60
CA VAL A 39 8.34 6.54 -12.94
C VAL A 39 8.84 7.27 -11.70
N ASP A 40 8.52 8.56 -11.61
CA ASP A 40 8.82 9.40 -10.45
C ASP A 40 7.61 9.47 -9.52
N ILE A 41 7.82 9.08 -8.26
CA ILE A 41 6.82 9.05 -7.19
C ILE A 41 7.26 10.02 -6.12
N ALA A 42 6.50 11.09 -5.93
CA ALA A 42 6.76 12.10 -4.90
C ALA A 42 5.62 12.11 -3.87
N VAL A 43 5.99 11.94 -2.61
CA VAL A 43 5.04 11.87 -1.50
C VAL A 43 5.44 12.80 -0.35
N SER A 44 4.43 13.40 0.29
CA SER A 44 4.55 14.18 1.52
C SER A 44 3.27 14.03 2.34
N GLY A 45 3.37 14.07 3.66
CA GLY A 45 2.26 13.80 4.57
C GLY A 45 1.95 12.30 4.72
N LEU A 46 0.75 12.01 5.21
CA LEU A 46 0.31 10.63 5.46
C LEU A 46 -0.16 9.98 4.14
N ALA A 47 0.57 8.97 3.68
CA ALA A 47 0.20 8.13 2.55
C ALA A 47 0.38 6.65 2.92
N VAL A 48 -0.66 5.84 2.72
CA VAL A 48 -0.71 4.48 3.24
C VAL A 48 -1.14 3.52 2.12
N ALA A 49 -0.27 2.57 1.78
CA ALA A 49 -0.61 1.49 0.86
C ALA A 49 -1.24 0.32 1.60
N PHE A 50 -2.29 -0.25 1.02
CA PHE A 50 -3.06 -1.36 1.58
C PHE A 50 -3.01 -2.57 0.64
N ASN A 51 -2.64 -3.71 1.22
CA ASN A 51 -2.61 -5.02 0.59
C ASN A 51 -3.50 -5.98 1.39
N GLY A 52 -4.21 -6.89 0.73
CA GLY A 52 -5.17 -7.78 1.39
C GLY A 52 -5.97 -8.65 0.43
N GLY A 53 -6.78 -9.55 0.99
CA GLY A 53 -7.55 -10.56 0.26
C GLY A 53 -8.54 -9.95 -0.72
N GLY A 54 -8.56 -10.50 -1.94
CA GLY A 54 -9.47 -10.09 -3.02
C GLY A 54 -10.82 -10.81 -3.00
N ASP A 55 -10.94 -11.86 -2.19
CA ASP A 55 -12.10 -12.73 -1.98
C ASP A 55 -12.92 -12.36 -0.74
N VAL A 56 -12.42 -11.43 0.08
CA VAL A 56 -13.14 -10.86 1.23
C VAL A 56 -14.45 -10.22 0.74
N LYS A 57 -15.56 -10.56 1.41
CA LYS A 57 -16.92 -10.09 1.06
C LYS A 57 -17.27 -8.83 1.85
N GLU A 58 -18.18 -8.02 1.34
CA GLU A 58 -18.59 -6.76 2.00
C GLU A 58 -19.10 -6.94 3.43
N LYS A 59 -19.73 -8.08 3.71
CA LYS A 59 -20.26 -8.42 5.04
C LYS A 59 -19.18 -8.83 6.03
N ASP A 60 -18.01 -9.23 5.54
CA ASP A 60 -16.93 -9.76 6.37
C ASP A 60 -16.33 -8.64 7.24
N PRO A 61 -15.94 -8.94 8.50
CA PRO A 61 -15.37 -7.95 9.40
C PRO A 61 -14.17 -7.19 8.79
N GLU A 62 -13.25 -7.89 8.12
CA GLU A 62 -12.07 -7.26 7.51
C GLU A 62 -12.41 -6.25 6.41
N PHE A 63 -13.49 -6.46 5.65
CA PHE A 63 -13.94 -5.47 4.67
C PHE A 63 -14.38 -4.18 5.38
N LYS A 64 -15.20 -4.32 6.43
CA LYS A 64 -15.67 -3.16 7.22
C LYS A 64 -14.49 -2.46 7.90
N GLU A 65 -13.57 -3.22 8.47
CA GLU A 65 -12.40 -2.65 9.14
C GLU A 65 -11.48 -1.90 8.18
N SER A 66 -11.13 -2.48 7.04
CA SER A 66 -10.28 -1.81 6.04
C SER A 66 -10.95 -0.57 5.45
N TYR A 67 -12.28 -0.61 5.24
CA TYR A 67 -13.07 0.56 4.85
C TYR A 67 -13.00 1.67 5.92
N GLN A 68 -13.23 1.34 7.21
CA GLN A 68 -13.17 2.34 8.29
C GLN A 68 -11.76 2.90 8.47
N ALA A 69 -10.73 2.06 8.40
CA ALA A 69 -9.34 2.50 8.46
C ALA A 69 -9.04 3.52 7.34
N ALA A 70 -9.44 3.23 6.10
CA ALA A 70 -9.25 4.13 4.98
C ALA A 70 -10.01 5.46 5.17
N LYS A 71 -11.27 5.40 5.60
CA LYS A 71 -12.10 6.58 5.88
C LYS A 71 -11.46 7.47 6.94
N GLU A 72 -10.96 6.90 8.03
CA GLU A 72 -10.35 7.70 9.09
C GLU A 72 -8.96 8.24 8.74
N ILE A 73 -8.18 7.55 7.91
CA ILE A 73 -6.93 8.09 7.36
C ILE A 73 -7.23 9.32 6.51
N VAL A 74 -8.22 9.23 5.62
CA VAL A 74 -8.61 10.35 4.76
C VAL A 74 -9.20 11.51 5.56
N LYS A 75 -10.00 11.24 6.60
CA LYS A 75 -10.52 12.28 7.52
C LYS A 75 -9.40 13.07 8.20
N ARG A 76 -8.24 12.44 8.41
CA ARG A 76 -7.03 13.07 8.97
C ARG A 76 -6.16 13.76 7.91
N GLY A 77 -6.64 13.88 6.68
CA GLY A 77 -5.91 14.48 5.57
C GLY A 77 -4.94 13.54 4.87
N GLY A 78 -4.98 12.23 5.14
CA GLY A 78 -4.13 11.24 4.48
C GLY A 78 -4.62 10.85 3.08
N ILE A 79 -3.77 10.08 2.39
CA ILE A 79 -4.04 9.47 1.08
C ILE A 79 -3.92 7.94 1.24
N VAL A 80 -4.84 7.20 0.64
CA VAL A 80 -4.84 5.73 0.69
C VAL A 80 -4.60 5.14 -0.69
N ILE A 81 -3.79 4.10 -0.76
CA ILE A 81 -3.40 3.44 -2.00
C ILE A 81 -3.78 1.96 -1.88
N SER A 82 -4.35 1.38 -2.94
CA SER A 82 -4.74 -0.03 -2.98
C SER A 82 -4.34 -0.67 -4.32
N GLY A 83 -4.46 -1.99 -4.39
CA GLY A 83 -4.31 -2.75 -5.64
C GLY A 83 -5.42 -2.55 -6.68
N GLY A 84 -6.39 -1.66 -6.42
CA GLY A 84 -7.36 -1.16 -7.39
C GLY A 84 -8.46 -2.11 -7.86
N ARG A 85 -8.54 -3.33 -7.31
CA ARG A 85 -9.57 -4.31 -7.69
C ARG A 85 -10.93 -3.92 -7.10
N ASN A 86 -12.01 -4.22 -7.82
CA ASN A 86 -13.40 -3.98 -7.40
C ASN A 86 -13.96 -5.01 -6.40
N THR A 87 -13.10 -5.76 -5.72
CA THR A 87 -13.50 -6.74 -4.69
C THR A 87 -12.54 -6.70 -3.50
N GLY A 88 -12.99 -7.24 -2.37
CA GLY A 88 -12.15 -7.45 -1.20
C GLY A 88 -11.63 -6.17 -0.54
N ILE A 89 -10.47 -6.30 0.11
CA ILE A 89 -9.83 -5.21 0.86
C ILE A 89 -9.52 -4.01 -0.05
N MET A 90 -9.15 -4.27 -1.31
CA MET A 90 -8.83 -3.22 -2.27
C MET A 90 -10.05 -2.33 -2.56
N GLU A 91 -11.23 -2.92 -2.68
CA GLU A 91 -12.48 -2.18 -2.90
C GLU A 91 -12.90 -1.42 -1.65
N ALA A 92 -12.84 -2.06 -0.47
CA ALA A 92 -13.11 -1.41 0.81
C ALA A 92 -12.26 -0.14 1.00
N VAL A 93 -10.95 -0.25 0.74
CA VAL A 93 -10.01 0.88 0.84
C VAL A 93 -10.30 1.96 -0.20
N SER A 94 -10.60 1.58 -1.45
CA SER A 94 -10.91 2.54 -2.51
C SER A 94 -12.22 3.30 -2.21
N ARG A 95 -13.25 2.59 -1.74
CA ARG A 95 -14.53 3.16 -1.31
C ARG A 95 -14.39 4.07 -0.10
N GLY A 96 -13.63 3.65 0.92
CA GLY A 96 -13.36 4.45 2.13
C GLY A 96 -12.48 5.67 1.84
N GLY A 97 -11.58 5.56 0.86
CA GLY A 97 -10.68 6.63 0.44
C GLY A 97 -11.34 7.72 -0.40
N GLY A 98 -12.37 7.37 -1.18
CA GLY A 98 -13.07 8.30 -2.07
C GLY A 98 -12.11 9.05 -2.99
N LYS A 99 -12.24 10.37 -3.09
CA LYS A 99 -11.35 11.21 -3.93
C LYS A 99 -9.88 11.25 -3.48
N TYR A 100 -9.56 10.75 -2.28
CA TYR A 100 -8.19 10.62 -1.78
C TYR A 100 -7.69 9.17 -1.79
N GLY A 101 -8.45 8.27 -2.44
CA GLY A 101 -8.04 6.91 -2.75
C GLY A 101 -7.39 6.80 -4.13
N LEU A 102 -6.38 5.94 -4.25
CA LEU A 102 -5.72 5.59 -5.51
C LEU A 102 -5.61 4.07 -5.68
N GLY A 103 -6.26 3.52 -6.70
CA GLY A 103 -6.08 2.14 -7.13
C GLY A 103 -4.95 2.00 -8.16
N ILE A 104 -3.94 1.17 -7.86
CA ILE A 104 -2.87 0.78 -8.78
C ILE A 104 -3.28 -0.50 -9.50
N ASN A 105 -3.71 -0.36 -10.74
CA ASN A 105 -4.24 -1.42 -11.58
C ASN A 105 -3.18 -1.90 -12.58
N PHE A 106 -3.42 -3.08 -13.14
CA PHE A 106 -2.70 -3.57 -14.32
C PHE A 106 -3.65 -3.75 -15.52
N PRO A 107 -3.16 -3.76 -16.77
CA PRO A 107 -4.02 -3.67 -17.96
C PRO A 107 -5.09 -4.77 -18.04
N GLU A 108 -4.73 -6.01 -17.74
CA GLU A 108 -5.65 -7.15 -17.83
C GLU A 108 -6.80 -7.05 -16.81
N GLN A 109 -6.53 -6.62 -15.57
CA GLN A 109 -7.56 -6.34 -14.56
C GLN A 109 -8.58 -5.31 -15.05
N VAL A 110 -8.12 -4.25 -15.71
CA VAL A 110 -9.01 -3.21 -16.26
C VAL A 110 -9.82 -3.74 -17.44
N LYS A 111 -9.17 -4.46 -18.37
CA LYS A 111 -9.84 -5.08 -19.54
C LYS A 111 -10.94 -6.05 -19.13
N GLN A 112 -10.75 -6.78 -18.03
CA GLN A 112 -11.75 -7.71 -17.48
C GLN A 112 -12.85 -7.04 -16.65
N GLY A 113 -12.90 -5.70 -16.58
CA GLY A 113 -13.91 -4.98 -15.78
C GLY A 113 -13.76 -5.15 -14.27
N LYS A 114 -12.56 -5.53 -13.79
CA LYS A 114 -12.28 -5.82 -12.38
C LYS A 114 -11.69 -4.62 -11.62
N ALA A 115 -11.68 -3.44 -12.21
CA ALA A 115 -11.16 -2.23 -11.58
C ALA A 115 -12.24 -1.53 -10.73
N SER A 116 -11.86 -1.06 -9.55
CA SER A 116 -12.74 -0.27 -8.68
C SER A 116 -13.31 0.95 -9.41
N VAL A 117 -14.54 1.30 -9.06
CA VAL A 117 -15.20 2.53 -9.53
C VAL A 117 -14.87 3.73 -8.65
N TYR A 118 -14.30 3.51 -7.46
CA TYR A 118 -14.01 4.54 -6.48
C TYR A 118 -12.60 5.11 -6.62
N GLY A 119 -12.48 6.42 -6.43
CA GLY A 119 -11.19 7.12 -6.37
C GLY A 119 -10.44 7.20 -7.70
N HIS A 120 -9.16 7.54 -7.61
CA HIS A 120 -8.27 7.64 -8.77
C HIS A 120 -7.78 6.26 -9.20
N LYS A 121 -7.49 6.12 -10.50
CA LYS A 121 -6.96 4.89 -11.10
C LYS A 121 -5.65 5.18 -11.84
N LEU A 122 -4.61 4.44 -11.50
CA LEU A 122 -3.37 4.34 -12.26
C LEU A 122 -3.29 2.95 -12.90
N VAL A 123 -2.86 2.85 -14.16
CA VAL A 123 -2.59 1.56 -14.80
C VAL A 123 -1.11 1.47 -15.14
N THR A 124 -0.48 0.37 -14.73
CA THR A 124 0.96 0.10 -14.88
C THR A 124 1.20 -1.40 -15.06
N ASP A 125 2.39 -1.82 -15.45
CA ASP A 125 2.74 -3.24 -15.49
C ASP A 125 2.79 -3.89 -14.08
N PRO A 126 2.67 -5.24 -13.99
CA PRO A 126 2.60 -5.93 -12.70
C PRO A 126 3.81 -5.73 -11.78
N ILE A 127 5.01 -5.58 -12.32
CA ILE A 127 6.25 -5.43 -11.53
C ILE A 127 6.27 -4.03 -10.91
N THR A 128 6.03 -2.99 -11.71
CA THR A 128 5.93 -1.62 -11.21
C THR A 128 4.80 -1.47 -10.21
N ARG A 129 3.65 -2.12 -10.45
CA ARG A 129 2.52 -2.16 -9.50
C ARG A 129 2.96 -2.71 -8.14
N MET A 130 3.67 -3.85 -8.14
CA MET A 130 4.15 -4.47 -6.91
C MET A 130 5.08 -3.51 -6.15
N ILE A 131 6.09 -2.93 -6.81
CA ILE A 131 7.05 -2.00 -6.18
C ILE A 131 6.33 -0.78 -5.57
N ILE A 132 5.32 -0.24 -6.27
CA ILE A 132 4.52 0.87 -5.76
C ILE A 132 3.80 0.48 -4.46
N LEU A 133 3.13 -0.67 -4.44
CA LEU A 133 2.28 -1.12 -3.33
C LEU A 133 3.07 -1.62 -2.10
N THR A 134 4.34 -1.99 -2.27
CA THR A 134 5.14 -2.58 -1.19
C THR A 134 6.22 -1.66 -0.65
N SER A 135 6.64 -0.64 -1.42
CA SER A 135 7.93 0.01 -1.15
C SER A 135 7.99 1.51 -1.40
N CYS A 136 7.00 2.11 -2.07
CA CYS A 136 7.09 3.53 -2.46
C CYS A 136 6.43 4.51 -1.47
N PHE A 137 5.76 4.00 -0.44
CA PHE A 137 5.02 4.79 0.53
C PHE A 137 5.58 4.62 1.95
N PRO A 138 5.44 5.63 2.82
CA PRO A 138 5.98 5.56 4.19
C PRO A 138 5.32 4.48 5.05
N TYR A 139 4.09 4.09 4.73
CA TYR A 139 3.35 3.05 5.44
C TYR A 139 2.77 2.03 4.47
N VAL A 140 2.92 0.76 4.83
CA VAL A 140 2.32 -0.38 4.11
C VAL A 140 1.53 -1.19 5.12
N VAL A 141 0.25 -1.42 4.84
CA VAL A 141 -0.67 -2.20 5.67
C VAL A 141 -0.99 -3.51 4.94
N VAL A 142 -0.81 -4.63 5.63
CA VAL A 142 -1.04 -5.97 5.10
C VAL A 142 -2.15 -6.64 5.91
N TYR A 143 -3.34 -6.76 5.33
CA TYR A 143 -4.47 -7.54 5.87
C TYR A 143 -4.29 -9.05 5.64
N CYS A 144 -5.25 -9.86 6.06
CA CYS A 144 -5.27 -11.27 5.66
C CYS A 144 -5.48 -11.38 4.14
N GLY A 145 -5.04 -12.49 3.56
CA GLY A 145 -5.28 -12.76 2.16
C GLY A 145 -4.55 -14.01 1.67
N ALA A 146 -4.76 -14.31 0.39
CA ALA A 146 -4.17 -15.47 -0.27
C ALA A 146 -2.72 -15.21 -0.73
N VAL A 147 -2.22 -16.05 -1.64
CA VAL A 147 -0.84 -16.01 -2.17
C VAL A 147 -0.44 -14.65 -2.75
N GLY A 148 -1.37 -13.90 -3.34
CA GLY A 148 -1.08 -12.54 -3.84
C GLY A 148 -0.72 -11.56 -2.73
N THR A 149 -1.45 -11.60 -1.61
CA THR A 149 -1.17 -10.78 -0.43
C THR A 149 0.12 -11.23 0.25
N LEU A 150 0.36 -12.55 0.33
CA LEU A 150 1.63 -13.08 0.83
C LEU A 150 2.82 -12.63 -0.03
N HIS A 151 2.65 -12.61 -1.35
CA HIS A 151 3.66 -12.13 -2.29
C HIS A 151 3.96 -10.64 -2.06
N GLU A 152 2.95 -9.79 -1.93
CA GLU A 152 3.12 -8.36 -1.60
C GLU A 152 3.78 -8.18 -0.22
N PHE A 153 3.41 -9.00 0.77
CA PHE A 153 4.01 -8.96 2.10
C PHE A 153 5.50 -9.31 2.10
N MET A 154 5.88 -10.42 1.44
CA MET A 154 7.30 -10.82 1.35
C MET A 154 8.12 -9.77 0.61
N ASN A 155 7.60 -9.18 -0.47
CA ASN A 155 8.26 -8.08 -1.17
C ASN A 155 8.42 -6.84 -0.29
N GLY A 156 7.44 -6.53 0.56
CA GLY A 156 7.57 -5.46 1.56
C GLY A 156 8.73 -5.70 2.53
N ILE A 157 8.88 -6.93 3.05
CA ILE A 157 10.00 -7.27 3.93
C ILE A 157 11.35 -7.16 3.20
N ILE A 158 11.44 -7.64 1.96
CA ILE A 158 12.65 -7.53 1.14
C ILE A 158 12.98 -6.06 0.85
N ALA A 159 11.97 -5.24 0.58
CA ALA A 159 12.13 -3.81 0.37
C ALA A 159 12.66 -3.12 1.63
N LEU A 160 12.14 -3.46 2.82
CA LEU A 160 12.66 -2.96 4.08
C LEU A 160 14.15 -3.26 4.26
N LYS A 161 14.61 -4.47 3.90
CA LYS A 161 16.04 -4.83 3.93
C LYS A 161 16.86 -3.99 2.96
N ASN A 162 16.41 -3.88 1.72
CA ASN A 162 17.22 -3.42 0.60
C ASN A 162 16.94 -1.98 0.18
N HIS A 163 16.13 -1.24 0.95
CA HIS A 163 15.65 0.10 0.56
C HIS A 163 16.79 1.06 0.20
N ASN A 164 17.90 1.02 0.93
CA ASN A 164 19.09 1.84 0.66
C ASN A 164 19.75 1.51 -0.68
N LEU A 165 19.79 0.22 -1.07
CA LEU A 165 20.36 -0.22 -2.34
C LEU A 165 19.53 0.28 -3.54
N TYR A 166 18.22 0.41 -3.34
CA TYR A 166 17.28 0.79 -4.40
C TYR A 166 16.85 2.27 -4.33
N GLY A 167 17.39 3.06 -3.40
CA GLY A 167 16.96 4.46 -3.20
C GLY A 167 15.49 4.60 -2.78
N LEU A 168 14.89 3.54 -2.24
CA LEU A 168 13.50 3.50 -1.81
C LEU A 168 13.36 4.03 -0.36
N PRO A 169 12.17 4.50 0.05
CA PRO A 169 11.92 4.71 1.47
C PRO A 169 11.95 3.36 2.22
N ALA A 170 12.26 3.39 3.51
CA ALA A 170 12.03 2.27 4.41
C ALA A 170 10.57 2.35 4.91
N PRO A 171 9.63 1.55 4.38
CA PRO A 171 8.24 1.62 4.82
C PRO A 171 8.10 1.07 6.24
N LYS A 172 7.27 1.71 7.07
CA LYS A 172 6.77 1.10 8.29
C LYS A 172 5.69 0.10 7.90
N ILE A 173 5.94 -1.19 8.12
CA ILE A 173 5.03 -2.28 7.73
C ILE A 173 4.13 -2.63 8.90
N LEU A 174 2.82 -2.44 8.73
CA LEU A 174 1.78 -2.86 9.64
C LEU A 174 1.15 -4.14 9.09
N VAL A 175 1.11 -5.20 9.88
CA VAL A 175 0.68 -6.53 9.43
C VAL A 175 -0.40 -7.09 10.34
N HIS A 176 -1.43 -7.69 9.76
CA HIS A 176 -2.51 -8.28 10.53
C HIS A 176 -1.98 -9.45 11.37
N ALA A 177 -2.48 -9.59 12.60
CA ALA A 177 -2.01 -10.59 13.56
C ALA A 177 -2.15 -12.04 13.07
N PHE A 178 -3.03 -12.29 12.10
CA PHE A 178 -3.15 -13.56 11.37
C PHE A 178 -1.79 -14.09 10.89
N TRP A 179 -0.92 -13.22 10.37
CA TRP A 179 0.37 -13.65 9.83
C TRP A 179 1.39 -14.04 10.92
N LYS A 180 1.17 -13.63 12.18
CA LYS A 180 2.19 -13.74 13.25
C LYS A 180 2.72 -15.16 13.41
N GLU A 181 1.84 -16.15 13.37
CA GLU A 181 2.25 -17.56 13.50
C GLU A 181 3.12 -18.01 12.32
N THR A 182 2.68 -17.77 11.09
CA THR A 182 3.42 -18.11 9.87
C THR A 182 4.80 -17.50 9.87
N ILE A 183 4.92 -16.21 10.16
CA ILE A 183 6.21 -15.51 10.10
C ILE A 183 7.14 -15.94 11.23
N ASN A 184 6.59 -16.23 12.42
CA ASN A 184 7.36 -16.83 13.50
C ASN A 184 7.88 -18.22 13.13
N HIS A 185 7.09 -19.03 12.41
CA HIS A 185 7.53 -20.33 11.92
C HIS A 185 8.69 -20.19 10.94
N LEU A 186 8.58 -19.30 9.95
CA LEU A 186 9.66 -19.02 8.99
C LEU A 186 10.94 -18.55 9.70
N ALA A 187 10.81 -17.71 10.72
CA ALA A 187 11.96 -17.24 11.49
C ALA A 187 12.60 -18.34 12.35
N LYS A 188 11.80 -19.23 12.95
CA LYS A 188 12.30 -20.42 13.68
C LYS A 188 13.09 -21.34 12.75
N ARG A 189 12.71 -21.43 11.47
CA ARG A 189 13.40 -22.21 10.44
C ARG A 189 14.61 -21.52 9.82
N GLY A 190 14.94 -20.29 10.23
CA GLY A 190 16.06 -19.52 9.66
C GLY A 190 15.79 -18.97 8.25
N ILE A 191 14.56 -19.09 7.74
CA ILE A 191 14.16 -18.54 6.44
C ILE A 191 14.01 -17.02 6.52
N LEU A 192 13.47 -16.54 7.65
CA LEU A 192 13.32 -15.11 7.91
C LEU A 192 14.19 -14.67 9.09
N ASP A 193 14.99 -13.63 8.87
CA ASP A 193 15.79 -13.05 9.96
C ASP A 193 14.88 -12.45 11.05
N LYS A 194 15.21 -12.73 12.33
CA LYS A 194 14.43 -12.24 13.48
C LYS A 194 14.49 -10.71 13.62
N GLY A 195 15.49 -10.05 13.04
CA GLY A 195 15.56 -8.61 12.95
C GLY A 195 14.45 -8.00 12.09
N TYR A 196 13.91 -8.72 11.10
CA TYR A 196 12.72 -8.27 10.36
C TYR A 196 11.47 -8.29 11.23
N LEU A 197 11.28 -9.33 12.04
CA LEU A 197 10.14 -9.43 12.96
C LEU A 197 10.05 -8.23 13.91
N LYS A 198 11.19 -7.72 14.38
CA LYS A 198 11.26 -6.55 15.27
C LYS A 198 10.80 -5.25 14.59
N GLN A 199 10.83 -5.19 13.26
CA GLN A 199 10.44 -4.02 12.47
C GLN A 199 8.98 -4.10 12.00
N LEU A 200 8.32 -5.25 12.16
CA LEU A 200 6.91 -5.42 11.84
C LEU A 200 6.03 -4.94 13.00
N HIS A 201 4.96 -4.22 12.66
CA HIS A 201 3.96 -3.76 13.63
C HIS A 201 2.67 -4.53 13.46
N PHE A 202 2.34 -5.41 14.42
CA PHE A 202 1.12 -6.21 14.35
C PHE A 202 -0.12 -5.41 14.74
N PHE A 203 -1.24 -5.65 14.06
CA PHE A 203 -2.55 -5.09 14.39
C PHE A 203 -3.66 -6.16 14.35
N GLN A 204 -4.75 -5.91 15.07
CA GLN A 204 -5.95 -6.77 15.11
C GLN A 204 -7.23 -6.03 14.77
N SER A 205 -7.17 -4.71 14.57
CA SER A 205 -8.35 -3.89 14.23
C SER A 205 -7.99 -2.61 13.49
N SER A 206 -8.97 -2.04 12.80
CA SER A 206 -8.86 -0.73 12.13
C SER A 206 -8.40 0.41 13.07
N LEU A 207 -8.90 0.44 14.31
CA LEU A 207 -8.50 1.42 15.31
C LEU A 207 -7.00 1.30 15.67
N ASN A 208 -6.49 0.06 15.74
CA ASN A 208 -5.06 -0.18 15.99
C ASN A 208 -4.20 0.35 14.84
N VAL A 209 -4.61 0.10 13.59
CA VAL A 209 -3.93 0.64 12.39
C VAL A 209 -3.81 2.16 12.50
N VAL A 210 -4.93 2.84 12.71
CA VAL A 210 -4.98 4.31 12.75
C VAL A 210 -4.14 4.90 13.89
N LYS A 211 -4.12 4.24 15.07
CA LYS A 211 -3.25 4.63 16.20
C LYS A 211 -1.77 4.49 15.87
N LEU A 212 -1.37 3.42 15.18
CA LEU A 212 0.02 3.14 14.79
C LEU A 212 0.56 4.09 13.70
N LEU A 213 -0.33 4.71 12.93
CA LEU A 213 -0.03 5.74 11.92
C LEU A 213 0.11 7.16 12.49
N SER A 214 -0.34 7.40 13.73
CA SER A 214 -0.33 8.72 14.38
C SER A 214 0.96 8.98 15.19
N LYS A 215 1.87 8.02 15.23
CA LYS A 215 3.17 8.06 15.90
C LYS A 215 4.28 8.09 14.87
#